data_AF-A0A413RWZ8-F1
#
_entry.id   AF-A0A413RWZ8-F1
#
_cell.length_a   1.000
_cell.length_b   1.000
_cell.length_c   1.000
_cell.angle_alpha   90.00
_cell.angle_beta   90.00
_cell.angle_gamma   90.00
#
_symmetry.space_group_name_H-M   'P 1'
#
loop_
_entity.id
_entity.type
_entity.pdbx_description
1 polymer ?
#
loop_
_entity_poly.entity_id
_entity_poly.type
_entity_poly.pdbx_seq_one_letter_code
_entity_poly.pdbx_strand_id
1 'polypeptide(L)' 'MCKQLEISRAAYYKWLHRDTPEQEAENIKLAGLIREYDERFHHILGYRRMTSWINHFNHTNYSQNESIEL' A
#
# COMPACT_ATOMS: atom_id res chain seq x y z
N MET A 1 14.24 -23.67 -4.85
CA MET A 1 13.74 -22.33 -4.48
C MET A 1 14.87 -21.33 -4.20
N CYS A 2 15.51 -21.27 -3.03
CA CYS A 2 16.56 -20.24 -2.75
C CYS A 2 17.78 -20.30 -3.70
N LYS A 3 18.25 -21.50 -4.08
CA LYS A 3 19.34 -21.69 -5.06
C LYS A 3 18.99 -21.29 -6.50
N GLN A 4 17.71 -21.36 -6.88
CA GLN A 4 17.26 -21.01 -8.24
C GLN A 4 16.97 -19.52 -8.38
N LEU A 5 16.66 -18.85 -7.26
CA LEU A 5 16.39 -17.41 -7.20
C LEU A 5 17.62 -16.59 -6.78
N GLU A 6 18.78 -17.24 -6.56
CA GLU A 6 20.03 -16.63 -6.07
C GLU A 6 19.88 -15.83 -4.76
N ILE A 7 18.90 -16.18 -3.93
CA ILE A 7 18.64 -15.52 -2.64
C ILE A 7 19.40 -16.26 -1.54
N SER A 8 20.09 -15.53 -0.68
CA SER A 8 20.72 -16.14 0.49
C SER A 8 19.66 -16.79 1.40
N ARG A 9 19.96 -17.99 1.89
CA ARG A 9 19.04 -18.74 2.74
C ARG A 9 18.70 -17.98 4.03
N ALA A 10 19.66 -17.20 4.55
CA ALA A 10 19.46 -16.32 5.70
C ALA A 10 18.51 -15.15 5.40
N ALA A 11 18.64 -14.50 4.23
CA ALA A 11 17.71 -13.45 3.83
C ALA A 11 16.28 -13.98 3.67
N TYR A 12 16.12 -15.18 3.09
CA TYR A 12 14.80 -15.81 2.96
C TYR A 12 14.10 -16.02 4.31
N TYR A 13 14.78 -16.61 5.28
CA TYR A 13 14.17 -16.83 6.60
C TYR A 13 14.01 -15.53 7.40
N LYS A 14 14.88 -14.53 7.23
CA LYS A 14 14.69 -13.19 7.82
C LYS A 14 13.43 -12.51 7.28
N TRP A 15 13.20 -12.58 5.98
CA TRP A 15 11.98 -12.04 5.37
C TRP A 15 10.73 -12.82 5.80
N LEU A 16 10.82 -14.15 5.88
CA LEU A 16 9.69 -15.01 6.27
C LEU A 16 9.18 -14.73 7.70
N HIS A 17 10.08 -14.35 8.62
CA HIS A 17 9.74 -14.04 10.00
C HIS A 17 9.80 -12.53 10.30
N ARG A 18 9.72 -11.68 9.27
CA ARG A 18 9.68 -10.24 9.50
C ARG A 18 8.36 -9.88 10.18
N ASP A 19 8.43 -9.07 11.22
CA ASP A 19 7.26 -8.36 11.69
C ASP A 19 6.87 -7.34 10.63
N THR A 20 5.57 -7.29 10.30
CA THR A 20 5.06 -6.32 9.33
C THR A 20 5.14 -4.94 9.99
N PRO A 21 5.90 -3.98 9.44
CA PRO A 21 5.94 -2.63 9.99
C PRO A 21 4.54 -2.01 9.96
N GLU A 22 4.25 -1.14 10.92
CA GLU A 22 2.95 -0.46 11.02
C GLU A 22 2.58 0.26 9.70
N GLN A 23 3.57 0.90 9.06
CA GLN A 23 3.40 1.55 7.76
C GLN A 23 3.00 0.58 6.64
N GLU A 24 3.53 -0.65 6.64
CA GLU A 24 3.15 -1.65 5.64
C GLU A 24 1.70 -2.14 5.88
N ALA A 25 1.31 -2.31 7.14
CA ALA A 25 -0.08 -2.63 7.50
C ALA A 25 -1.05 -1.50 7.10
N GLU A 26 -0.66 -0.24 7.32
CA GLU A 26 -1.42 0.93 6.86
C GLU A 26 -1.55 0.98 5.34
N ASN A 27 -0.46 0.69 4.61
CA ASN A 27 -0.47 0.62 3.14
C ASN A 27 -1.40 -0.47 2.61
N ILE A 28 -1.41 -1.65 3.24
CA ILE A 28 -2.34 -2.74 2.89
C ILE A 28 -3.79 -2.29 3.11
N LYS A 29 -4.09 -1.64 4.24
CA LYS A 29 -5.41 -1.09 4.53
C LYS A 29 -5.82 -0.03 3.50
N LEU A 30 -4.90 0.88 3.16
CA LEU A 30 -5.13 1.93 2.17
C LEU A 30 -5.40 1.35 0.78
N ALA A 31 -4.65 0.32 0.36
CA ALA A 31 -4.88 -0.37 -0.91
C ALA A 31 -6.27 -1.02 -0.97
N GLY A 32 -6.73 -1.60 0.14
CA GLY A 32 -8.10 -2.11 0.27
C GLY A 32 -9.15 -1.03 0.07
N LEU A 33 -8.98 0.12 0.74
CA LEU A 33 -9.88 1.27 0.60
C LEU A 33 -9.89 1.83 -0.83
N ILE A 34 -8.72 1.97 -1.47
CA ILE A 34 -8.64 2.43 -2.86
C ILE A 34 -9.44 1.51 -3.77
N ARG A 35 -9.28 0.18 -3.64
CA ARG A 35 -10.01 -0.78 -4.47
C ARG A 35 -11.52 -0.71 -4.25
N GLU A 36 -11.97 -0.66 -2.99
CA GLU A 36 -13.39 -0.56 -2.68
C GLU A 36 -14.04 0.69 -3.29
N TYR A 37 -13.38 1.84 -3.17
CA TYR A 37 -13.87 3.09 -3.73
C TYR A 37 -13.78 3.07 -5.27
N ASP A 38 -12.72 2.52 -5.84
CA ASP A 38 -12.55 2.39 -7.29
C ASP A 38 -13.70 1.58 -7.91
N GLU A 39 -14.03 0.43 -7.32
CA GLU A 39 -15.16 -0.42 -7.72
C GLU A 39 -16.51 0.30 -7.52
N ARG A 40 -16.71 0.93 -6.35
CA ARG A 40 -17.96 1.62 -6.00
C ARG A 40 -18.27 2.80 -6.93
N PHE A 41 -17.25 3.47 -7.44
CA PHE A 41 -17.39 4.63 -8.31
C PHE A 41 -17.10 4.30 -9.79
N HIS A 42 -17.15 3.02 -10.17
CA HIS A 42 -16.96 2.55 -11.54
C HIS A 42 -15.71 3.10 -12.22
N HIS A 43 -14.60 3.21 -11.48
CA HIS A 43 -13.31 3.71 -11.96
C HIS A 43 -13.31 5.18 -12.45
N ILE A 44 -14.34 5.97 -12.11
CA ILE A 44 -14.46 7.38 -12.53
C ILE A 44 -13.57 8.30 -11.67
N LEU A 45 -13.18 7.85 -10.47
CA LEU A 45 -12.39 8.64 -9.54
C LEU A 45 -10.90 8.59 -9.88
N GLY A 46 -10.36 9.68 -10.43
CA GLY A 46 -8.91 9.85 -10.53
C GLY A 46 -8.23 10.03 -9.16
N TYR A 47 -6.92 9.78 -9.11
CA TYR A 47 -6.08 9.79 -7.89
C TYR A 47 -6.39 10.94 -6.93
N ARG A 48 -6.47 12.19 -7.42
CA ARG A 48 -6.71 13.36 -6.56
C ARG A 48 -8.04 13.29 -5.82
N ARG A 49 -9.11 12.88 -6.53
CA ARG A 49 -10.42 12.70 -5.89
C ARG A 49 -10.35 11.51 -4.95
N MET A 50 -9.74 10.40 -5.34
CA MET A 50 -9.57 9.24 -4.47
C MET A 50 -8.93 9.62 -3.12
N THR A 51 -7.83 10.40 -3.14
CA THR A 51 -7.17 10.89 -1.92
C THR A 51 -8.09 11.79 -1.09
N SER A 52 -8.79 12.76 -1.70
CA SER A 52 -9.71 13.63 -0.97
C SER A 52 -10.88 12.86 -0.33
N TRP A 53 -11.42 11.88 -1.04
CA TRP A 53 -12.50 11.03 -0.52
C TRP A 53 -11.97 10.17 0.64
N ILE A 54 -10.87 9.47 0.46
CA ILE A 54 -10.28 8.64 1.54
C ILE A 54 -9.98 9.48 2.78
N ASN A 55 -9.39 10.67 2.63
CA ASN A 55 -9.13 11.59 3.74
C ASN A 55 -10.41 12.05 4.44
N HIS A 56 -11.43 12.41 3.67
CA HIS A 56 -12.70 12.91 4.19
C HIS A 56 -13.47 11.83 4.98
N PHE A 57 -13.55 10.61 4.46
CA PHE A 57 -14.34 9.53 5.08
C PHE A 57 -13.60 8.78 6.18
N ASN A 58 -12.26 8.69 6.11
CA ASN A 58 -11.48 7.96 7.11
C ASN A 58 -10.88 8.87 8.19
N HIS A 59 -11.17 10.18 8.17
CA HIS A 59 -10.53 11.17 9.03
C HIS A 59 -8.99 11.07 9.02
N THR A 60 -8.44 10.78 7.84
CA THR A 60 -7.01 10.64 7.61
C THR A 60 -6.47 11.87 6.88
N ASN A 61 -5.16 12.07 6.94
CA ASN A 61 -4.49 13.17 6.26
C ASN A 61 -3.35 12.65 5.39
N TYR A 62 -3.69 11.80 4.42
CA TYR A 62 -2.74 11.39 3.39
C TYR A 62 -2.40 12.62 2.54
N SER A 63 -1.13 13.00 2.53
CA SER A 63 -0.65 14.17 1.79
C SER A 63 -0.62 13.85 0.28
N GLN A 64 -1.00 14.82 -0.56
CA GLN A 64 -0.94 14.67 -2.03
C GLN A 64 0.50 14.69 -2.58
N ASN A 65 1.50 15.01 -1.74
CA ASN A 65 2.89 15.23 -2.13
C ASN A 65 3.81 14.25 -1.39
N GLU A 66 3.71 12.97 -1.70
CA GLU A 66 4.89 12.11 -1.70
C GLU A 66 5.24 11.90 -3.17
N SER A 67 5.91 12.92 -3.72
CA SER A 67 6.66 12.79 -4.95
C SER A 67 7.53 11.55 -4.79
N ILE A 68 7.34 10.59 -5.68
CA ILE A 68 8.22 9.46 -5.88
C ILE A 68 9.63 10.03 -6.03
N GLU A 69 10.43 10.02 -4.97
CA GLU A 69 11.88 10.13 -5.10
C GLU A 69 12.33 8.82 -5.77
N LEU A 70 12.50 8.93 -7.09
CA LEU A 70 13.23 7.96 -7.92
C LEU A 70 14.73 8.07 -7.64
#